data_AF-L8Y5X3-F1
#
_entry.id   AF-L8Y5X3-F1
#
_cell.length_a   1.000
_cell.length_b   1.000
_cell.length_c   1.000
_cell.angle_alpha   90.00
_cell.angle_beta   90.00
_cell.angle_gamma   90.00
#
_symmetry.space_group_name_H-M   'P 1'
#
loop_
_entity.id
_entity.type
_entity.pdbx_description
1 polymer ?
#
loop_
_entity_poly.entity_id
_entity_poly.type
_entity_poly.pdbx_seq_one_letter_code
_entity_poly.pdbx_strand_id
1 'polypeptide(L)'
;MTTSWSDRLQNAADMPANMDKHALKKYRREAYHRVFVNRSLAMEKIKCFGFDMDYTLAVYKSPEYESLGFELTVERLVSIGYPQELLSFAYDSTFPTRGLVFDTLYGNLLKVDAYGNLLVCAHGFNFIRGCETGFKDGDLFMSYRSMFQDVRDAVDWVHYKGSLKEKTVENLEKYVVKDPGSSHRPWQSYFDLILVDARKPLFFGEGTVLRQVDTKTGKLKIGTYTGPLQHGIVYSGALFEELQSLDIFLAELYKHLDSSSNERPDISSIQRRIKKVTHDMDMCYGMMGSLFRSGSRQTLFASQVMRYADLYAASFINLLYYPFSYLFRAAHVLMPHESTVEHTHVDINEMESPLATRNRTSVDFKDTDYKRHQLTRSISEIKPPNLFPLAPQEITHCHDEDDDEEEEEEE
;
A
#
# COMPACT_ATOMS: atom_id res chain seq x y z
N MET A 1 9.23 12.83 23.99
CA MET A 1 8.36 12.91 22.81
C MET A 1 8.86 11.88 21.80
N THR A 2 7.98 11.05 21.27
CA THR A 2 8.26 10.10 20.18
C THR A 2 8.05 10.80 18.85
N THR A 3 9.07 10.82 17.98
CA THR A 3 8.99 11.47 16.66
C THR A 3 7.91 10.80 15.80
N SER A 4 6.92 11.58 15.36
CA SER A 4 5.80 11.09 14.57
C SER A 4 6.20 10.80 13.13
N TRP A 5 5.25 10.28 12.34
CA TRP A 5 5.45 10.13 10.90
C TRP A 5 5.35 11.47 10.16
N SER A 6 4.55 12.44 10.64
CA SER A 6 4.46 13.78 10.04
C SER A 6 5.69 14.64 10.36
N ASP A 7 6.32 14.46 11.52
CA ASP A 7 7.61 15.12 11.84
C ASP A 7 8.67 14.81 10.78
N ARG A 8 8.75 13.54 10.34
CA ARG A 8 9.69 13.11 9.30
C ARG A 8 9.37 13.71 7.94
N LEU A 9 8.11 13.98 7.65
CA LEU A 9 7.67 14.64 6.42
C LEU A 9 7.95 16.15 6.46
N GLN A 10 7.69 16.83 7.59
CA GLN A 10 8.05 18.25 7.76
C GLN A 10 9.57 18.45 7.68
N ASN A 11 10.35 17.65 8.41
CA ASN A 11 11.82 17.69 8.36
C ASN A 11 12.41 17.43 6.95
N ALA A 12 11.68 16.74 6.07
CA ALA A 12 12.06 16.52 4.67
C ALA A 12 11.59 17.67 3.76
N ALA A 13 10.40 18.24 4.01
CA ALA A 13 9.88 19.40 3.31
C ALA A 13 10.69 20.68 3.59
N ASP A 14 11.24 20.82 4.81
CA ASP A 14 12.08 21.95 5.20
C ASP A 14 13.45 21.96 4.49
N MET A 15 13.82 20.89 3.76
CA MET A 15 15.07 20.80 2.99
C MET A 15 14.91 21.37 1.57
N PRO A 16 15.72 22.36 1.15
CA PRO A 16 15.63 22.93 -0.19
C PRO A 16 16.04 21.92 -1.28
N ALA A 17 15.26 21.85 -2.35
CA ALA A 17 15.48 20.91 -3.45
C ALA A 17 16.78 21.19 -4.24
N ASN A 18 17.82 20.38 -4.00
CA ASN A 18 19.04 20.40 -4.81
C ASN A 18 18.85 19.59 -6.10
N MET A 19 18.69 20.29 -7.22
CA MET A 19 18.39 19.71 -8.53
C MET A 19 19.60 19.16 -9.31
N ASP A 20 20.80 19.07 -8.71
CA ASP A 20 21.93 18.37 -9.36
C ASP A 20 21.62 16.87 -9.56
N LYS A 21 21.98 16.37 -10.75
CA LYS A 21 21.69 14.99 -11.16
C LYS A 21 22.40 13.93 -10.29
N HIS A 22 23.50 14.26 -9.64
CA HIS A 22 24.19 13.34 -8.70
C HIS A 22 23.57 13.41 -7.31
N ALA A 23 23.21 14.61 -6.84
CA ALA A 23 22.46 14.83 -5.60
C ALA A 23 21.12 14.08 -5.62
N LEU A 24 20.27 14.30 -6.63
CA LEU A 24 18.98 13.61 -6.80
C LEU A 24 19.16 12.08 -6.85
N LYS A 25 20.18 11.59 -7.56
CA LYS A 25 20.51 10.15 -7.67
C LYS A 25 21.05 9.53 -6.38
N LYS A 26 21.67 10.34 -5.50
CA LYS A 26 22.04 9.92 -4.13
C LYS A 26 20.79 9.87 -3.25
N TYR A 27 20.06 10.97 -3.18
CA TYR A 27 18.93 11.16 -2.25
C TYR A 27 17.88 10.06 -2.41
N ARG A 28 17.45 9.76 -3.64
CA ARG A 28 16.43 8.73 -3.93
C ARG A 28 16.85 7.27 -3.70
N ARG A 29 18.08 7.02 -3.25
CA ARG A 29 18.50 5.67 -2.80
C ARG A 29 18.07 5.42 -1.36
N GLU A 30 17.93 6.46 -0.55
CA GLU A 30 17.50 6.40 0.84
C GLU A 30 16.00 6.13 0.89
N ALA A 31 15.58 5.13 1.67
CA ALA A 31 14.22 4.57 1.58
C ALA A 31 13.10 5.61 1.81
N TYR A 32 13.36 6.63 2.62
CA TYR A 32 12.43 7.73 2.91
C TYR A 32 12.12 8.59 1.66
N HIS A 33 13.13 8.84 0.83
CA HIS A 33 13.06 9.67 -0.37
C HIS A 33 12.88 8.86 -1.66
N ARG A 34 12.71 7.54 -1.53
CA ARG A 34 12.69 6.62 -2.66
C ARG A 34 11.28 6.45 -3.23
N VAL A 35 11.23 6.26 -4.55
CA VAL A 35 10.12 5.67 -5.29
C VAL A 35 10.60 4.46 -6.11
N PHE A 36 9.66 3.58 -6.50
CA PHE A 36 9.90 2.13 -6.51
C PHE A 36 8.99 1.37 -7.51
N VAL A 37 8.94 0.02 -7.46
CA VAL A 37 8.29 -0.81 -8.50
C VAL A 37 7.71 -2.19 -8.07
N ASN A 38 6.45 -2.45 -8.49
CA ASN A 38 5.51 -3.53 -8.10
C ASN A 38 5.03 -4.17 -9.41
N ARG A 39 4.51 -3.31 -10.29
CA ARG A 39 4.36 -3.46 -11.73
C ARG A 39 5.23 -2.38 -12.38
N SER A 40 5.85 -2.70 -13.51
CA SER A 40 6.79 -1.79 -14.17
C SER A 40 6.07 -0.63 -14.85
N LEU A 41 6.56 0.61 -14.67
CA LEU A 41 5.96 1.83 -15.21
C LEU A 41 7.01 2.68 -15.92
N ALA A 42 6.72 3.03 -17.18
CA ALA A 42 7.51 3.98 -17.97
C ALA A 42 6.93 5.40 -17.82
N MET A 43 7.62 6.28 -17.09
CA MET A 43 7.14 7.66 -16.84
C MET A 43 6.91 8.45 -18.13
N GLU A 44 7.65 8.15 -19.19
CA GLU A 44 7.53 8.76 -20.52
C GLU A 44 6.18 8.50 -21.22
N LYS A 45 5.50 7.40 -20.84
CA LYS A 45 4.13 7.11 -21.30
C LYS A 45 3.07 7.89 -20.51
N ILE A 46 3.37 8.39 -19.31
CA ILE A 46 2.42 9.13 -18.46
C ILE A 46 2.27 10.55 -19.00
N LYS A 47 1.03 10.93 -19.35
CA LYS A 47 0.72 12.27 -19.91
C LYS A 47 0.10 13.24 -18.91
N CYS A 48 -0.41 12.75 -17.78
CA CYS A 48 -1.12 13.55 -16.78
C CYS A 48 -0.62 13.26 -15.36
N PHE A 49 -0.46 14.30 -14.54
CA PHE A 49 -0.18 14.21 -13.10
C PHE A 49 -1.24 14.97 -12.29
N GLY A 50 -1.61 14.47 -11.12
CA GLY A 50 -2.89 14.77 -10.48
C GLY A 50 -3.06 13.95 -9.21
N PHE A 51 -3.87 14.48 -8.30
CA PHE A 51 -3.65 14.27 -6.87
C PHE A 51 -4.96 14.28 -6.09
N ASP A 52 -4.99 13.57 -4.97
CA ASP A 52 -5.95 13.85 -3.91
C ASP A 52 -5.52 15.09 -3.12
N MET A 53 -6.45 15.74 -2.41
CA MET A 53 -6.08 16.84 -1.52
C MET A 53 -5.67 16.28 -0.15
N ASP A 54 -6.64 15.77 0.60
CA ASP A 54 -6.46 15.36 2.00
C ASP A 54 -5.50 14.16 2.13
N TYR A 55 -4.55 14.26 3.05
CA TYR A 55 -3.47 13.28 3.28
C TYR A 55 -2.61 12.94 2.04
N THR A 56 -2.69 13.71 0.95
CA THR A 56 -1.85 13.56 -0.25
C THR A 56 -1.09 14.84 -0.56
N LEU A 57 -1.78 15.92 -0.93
CA LEU A 57 -1.18 17.27 -1.03
C LEU A 57 -1.17 17.96 0.35
N ALA A 58 -2.33 17.96 1.03
CA ALA A 58 -2.51 18.48 2.38
C ALA A 58 -2.33 17.34 3.39
N VAL A 59 -1.07 17.07 3.74
CA VAL A 59 -0.76 16.08 4.79
C VAL A 59 -0.96 16.72 6.16
N TYR A 60 -1.93 16.23 6.92
CA TYR A 60 -2.19 16.72 8.27
C TYR A 60 -1.12 16.27 9.27
N LYS A 61 -0.85 17.11 10.27
CA LYS A 61 0.16 16.87 11.32
C LYS A 61 -0.40 15.97 12.44
N SER A 62 0.43 15.04 12.88
CA SER A 62 0.09 13.96 13.81
C SER A 62 1.02 14.00 15.02
N PRO A 63 0.46 13.92 16.25
CA PRO A 63 -0.91 13.53 16.58
C PRO A 63 -1.95 14.68 16.63
N GLU A 64 -1.57 15.92 16.30
CA GLU A 64 -2.37 17.13 16.56
C GLU A 64 -3.74 17.11 15.87
N TYR A 65 -3.82 16.68 14.61
CA TYR A 65 -5.06 16.68 13.85
C TYR A 65 -5.98 15.51 14.23
N GLU A 66 -5.43 14.32 14.46
CA GLU A 66 -6.21 13.20 14.99
C GLU A 66 -6.76 13.49 16.40
N SER A 67 -5.97 14.16 17.25
CA SER A 67 -6.41 14.58 18.58
C SER A 67 -7.54 15.60 18.51
N LEU A 68 -7.48 16.59 17.60
CA LEU A 68 -8.56 17.55 17.38
C LEU A 68 -9.84 16.86 16.86
N GLY A 69 -9.70 15.94 15.90
CA GLY A 69 -10.82 15.15 15.39
C GLY A 69 -11.46 14.28 16.46
N PHE A 70 -10.66 13.69 17.35
CA PHE A 70 -11.11 12.90 18.49
C PHE A 70 -11.87 13.74 19.52
N GLU A 71 -11.30 14.86 19.95
CA GLU A 71 -11.89 15.82 20.91
C GLU A 71 -13.28 16.28 20.45
N LEU A 72 -13.39 16.79 19.21
CA LEU A 72 -14.67 17.24 18.64
C LEU A 72 -15.69 16.10 18.45
N THR A 73 -15.23 14.87 18.22
CA THR A 73 -16.11 13.69 18.12
C THR A 73 -16.64 13.28 19.49
N VAL A 74 -15.79 13.33 20.53
CA VAL A 74 -16.16 13.10 21.93
C VAL A 74 -17.17 14.15 22.41
N GLU A 75 -16.91 15.44 22.19
CA GLU A 75 -17.88 16.52 22.44
C GLU A 75 -19.21 16.25 21.72
N ARG A 76 -19.16 15.83 20.45
CA ARG A 76 -20.35 15.56 19.65
C ARG A 76 -21.17 14.39 20.20
N LEU A 77 -20.55 13.30 20.61
CA LEU A 77 -21.23 12.15 21.24
C LEU A 77 -21.89 12.55 22.56
N VAL A 78 -21.19 13.28 23.42
CA VAL A 78 -21.74 13.77 24.68
C VAL A 78 -22.91 14.74 24.44
N SER A 79 -22.85 15.58 23.39
CA SER A 79 -23.93 16.48 23.00
C SER A 79 -25.22 15.79 22.51
N ILE A 80 -25.17 14.48 22.19
CA ILE A 80 -26.35 13.66 21.84
C ILE A 80 -26.79 12.71 22.96
N GLY A 81 -26.16 12.78 24.14
CA GLY A 81 -26.57 12.04 25.33
C GLY A 81 -25.65 10.89 25.76
N TYR A 82 -24.45 10.74 25.18
CA TYR A 82 -23.46 9.81 25.73
C TYR A 82 -22.95 10.28 27.12
N PRO A 83 -22.45 9.37 27.98
CA PRO A 83 -22.01 9.70 29.34
C PRO A 83 -20.91 10.77 29.39
N GLN A 84 -20.92 11.61 30.44
CA GLN A 84 -19.99 12.73 30.60
C GLN A 84 -18.53 12.27 30.79
N GLU A 85 -18.35 11.02 31.24
CA GLU A 85 -17.07 10.33 31.40
C GLU A 85 -16.25 10.31 30.11
N LEU A 86 -16.88 10.34 28.92
CA LEU A 86 -16.19 10.44 27.64
C LEU A 86 -15.33 11.72 27.54
N LEU A 87 -15.70 12.82 28.20
CA LEU A 87 -14.92 14.07 28.23
C LEU A 87 -13.57 13.92 28.96
N SER A 88 -13.36 12.82 29.69
CA SER A 88 -12.06 12.50 30.31
C SER A 88 -11.08 11.78 29.36
N PHE A 89 -11.53 11.38 28.16
CA PHE A 89 -10.70 10.64 27.22
C PHE A 89 -9.74 11.58 26.48
N ALA A 90 -8.47 11.16 26.39
CA ALA A 90 -7.45 11.79 25.55
C ALA A 90 -7.05 10.84 24.41
N TYR A 91 -6.69 11.38 23.25
CA TYR A 91 -6.25 10.58 22.10
C TYR A 91 -4.84 10.00 22.32
N ASP A 92 -4.74 8.66 22.32
CA ASP A 92 -3.47 7.94 22.32
C ASP A 92 -3.11 7.47 20.90
N SER A 93 -2.10 8.09 20.30
CA SER A 93 -1.60 7.73 18.96
C SER A 93 -0.83 6.40 18.91
N THR A 94 -0.51 5.78 20.05
CA THR A 94 0.20 4.50 20.12
C THR A 94 -0.72 3.28 20.03
N PHE A 95 -2.02 3.44 20.28
CA PHE A 95 -3.01 2.36 20.16
C PHE A 95 -3.44 2.03 18.72
N PRO A 96 -3.95 2.98 17.91
CA PRO A 96 -4.58 2.66 16.63
C PRO A 96 -3.56 2.33 15.55
N THR A 97 -4.01 1.61 14.52
CA THR A 97 -3.29 1.44 13.25
C THR A 97 -4.30 1.44 12.12
N ARG A 98 -3.95 2.06 10.98
CA ARG A 98 -4.86 2.16 9.83
C ARG A 98 -5.12 0.76 9.23
N GLY A 99 -6.32 0.55 8.69
CA GLY A 99 -6.69 -0.72 8.04
C GLY A 99 -7.17 -1.83 8.99
N LEU A 100 -7.49 -1.50 10.25
CA LEU A 100 -8.27 -2.37 11.14
C LEU A 100 -9.73 -2.48 10.67
N VAL A 101 -10.37 -3.60 10.98
CA VAL A 101 -11.79 -3.87 10.77
C VAL A 101 -12.51 -3.82 12.13
N PHE A 102 -13.62 -3.11 12.23
CA PHE A 102 -14.46 -3.12 13.44
C PHE A 102 -15.59 -4.15 13.32
N ASP A 103 -15.61 -5.10 14.23
CA ASP A 103 -16.66 -6.11 14.37
C ASP A 103 -17.87 -5.50 15.09
N THR A 104 -18.87 -5.08 14.31
CA THR A 104 -20.11 -4.48 14.85
C THR A 104 -21.00 -5.46 15.62
N LEU A 105 -20.74 -6.77 15.57
CA LEU A 105 -21.48 -7.76 16.35
C LEU A 105 -20.89 -7.93 17.75
N TYR A 106 -19.56 -8.00 17.87
CA TYR A 106 -18.87 -8.33 19.12
C TYR A 106 -17.95 -7.22 19.67
N GLY A 107 -17.98 -6.02 19.09
CA GLY A 107 -17.23 -4.85 19.58
C GLY A 107 -15.71 -4.96 19.45
N ASN A 108 -15.21 -5.88 18.60
CA ASN A 108 -13.78 -6.17 18.48
C ASN A 108 -13.12 -5.31 17.38
N LEU A 109 -11.94 -4.76 17.66
CA LEU A 109 -11.01 -4.29 16.63
C LEU A 109 -10.16 -5.46 16.13
N LEU A 110 -10.24 -5.72 14.83
CA LEU A 110 -9.61 -6.87 14.17
C LEU A 110 -8.54 -6.41 13.18
N LYS A 111 -7.35 -7.00 13.29
CA LYS A 111 -6.30 -6.93 12.26
C LYS A 111 -6.33 -8.24 11.48
N VAL A 112 -6.45 -8.17 10.15
CA VAL A 112 -6.67 -9.35 9.29
C VAL A 112 -5.67 -9.42 8.14
N ASP A 113 -5.45 -10.64 7.62
CA ASP A 113 -4.76 -10.85 6.35
C ASP A 113 -5.71 -10.77 5.12
N ALA A 114 -5.16 -10.97 3.93
CA ALA A 114 -5.88 -10.91 2.65
C ALA A 114 -7.04 -11.90 2.49
N TYR A 115 -7.12 -12.92 3.36
CA TYR A 115 -8.16 -13.96 3.34
C TYR A 115 -9.14 -13.82 4.52
N GLY A 116 -9.04 -12.73 5.30
CA GLY A 116 -9.89 -12.49 6.46
C GLY A 116 -9.48 -13.26 7.73
N ASN A 117 -8.34 -13.97 7.72
CA ASN A 117 -7.85 -14.63 8.92
C ASN A 117 -7.39 -13.59 9.94
N LEU A 118 -7.65 -13.84 11.23
CA LEU A 118 -7.16 -12.96 12.29
C LEU A 118 -5.63 -12.99 12.40
N LEU A 119 -5.09 -11.80 12.63
CA LEU A 119 -3.71 -11.52 13.06
C LEU A 119 -3.72 -11.01 14.51
N VAL A 120 -4.57 -10.02 14.80
CA VAL A 120 -4.78 -9.43 16.12
C VAL A 120 -6.28 -9.22 16.34
N CYS A 121 -6.73 -9.35 17.58
CA CYS A 121 -8.08 -9.03 18.03
C CYS A 121 -7.98 -8.31 19.37
N ALA A 122 -8.63 -7.15 19.51
CA ALA A 122 -8.77 -6.45 20.78
C ALA A 122 -10.23 -6.06 21.04
N HIS A 123 -10.67 -6.25 22.28
CA HIS A 123 -11.97 -5.83 22.78
C HIS A 123 -11.75 -4.67 23.76
N GLY A 124 -12.05 -3.44 23.32
CA GLY A 124 -11.47 -2.25 23.93
C GLY A 124 -9.94 -2.34 23.91
N PHE A 125 -9.30 -2.20 25.08
CA PHE A 125 -7.85 -2.34 25.24
C PHE A 125 -7.38 -3.77 25.59
N ASN A 126 -8.29 -4.75 25.73
CA ASN A 126 -7.93 -6.12 26.04
C ASN A 126 -7.65 -6.91 24.75
N PHE A 127 -6.43 -7.44 24.58
CA PHE A 127 -5.99 -8.20 23.39
C PHE A 127 -6.50 -9.65 23.38
N ILE A 128 -7.82 -9.81 23.53
CA ILE A 128 -8.59 -11.06 23.56
C ILE A 128 -9.89 -10.83 22.75
N ARG A 129 -10.50 -11.90 22.23
CA ARG A 129 -11.87 -11.82 21.68
C ARG A 129 -12.89 -11.56 22.78
N GLY A 130 -13.65 -10.48 22.66
CA GLY A 130 -14.95 -10.36 23.33
C GLY A 130 -15.99 -11.28 22.68
N CYS A 131 -16.96 -11.72 23.48
CA CYS A 131 -18.07 -12.58 23.04
C CYS A 131 -19.47 -11.98 23.33
N GLU A 132 -19.52 -10.83 23.99
CA GLU A 132 -20.74 -10.06 24.26
C GLU A 132 -21.15 -9.24 23.03
N THR A 133 -22.41 -8.81 22.93
CA THR A 133 -22.97 -8.14 21.74
C THR A 133 -23.35 -6.66 21.94
N GLY A 134 -23.19 -6.16 23.16
CA GLY A 134 -23.47 -4.78 23.54
C GLY A 134 -23.65 -4.65 25.05
N PHE A 135 -23.97 -3.44 25.50
CA PHE A 135 -24.20 -3.12 26.91
C PHE A 135 -25.70 -3.01 27.21
N LYS A 136 -26.11 -3.41 28.41
CA LYS A 136 -27.46 -3.21 28.93
C LYS A 136 -27.41 -2.38 30.20
N ASP A 137 -28.21 -1.31 30.27
CA ASP A 137 -28.42 -0.49 31.46
C ASP A 137 -29.92 -0.27 31.66
N GLY A 138 -30.46 -0.71 32.80
CA GLY A 138 -31.91 -0.75 33.05
C GLY A 138 -32.68 -1.46 31.93
N ASP A 139 -33.58 -0.74 31.27
CA ASP A 139 -34.34 -1.20 30.10
C ASP A 139 -33.70 -0.81 28.75
N LEU A 140 -32.61 -0.05 28.75
CA LEU A 140 -31.86 0.34 27.55
C LEU A 140 -30.84 -0.74 27.18
N PHE A 141 -30.77 -1.09 25.89
CA PHE A 141 -29.74 -1.95 25.33
C PHE A 141 -29.04 -1.25 24.17
N MET A 142 -27.73 -1.05 24.30
CA MET A 142 -26.88 -0.44 23.28
C MET A 142 -25.98 -1.50 22.65
N SER A 143 -26.32 -1.92 21.43
CA SER A 143 -25.50 -2.84 20.64
C SER A 143 -24.18 -2.20 20.20
N TYR A 144 -23.14 -3.01 19.99
CA TYR A 144 -21.88 -2.51 19.40
C TYR A 144 -22.09 -1.92 17.98
N ARG A 145 -23.12 -2.37 17.25
CA ARG A 145 -23.50 -1.84 15.94
C ARG A 145 -24.10 -0.43 16.01
N SER A 146 -25.00 -0.18 16.95
CA SER A 146 -25.59 1.16 17.15
C SER A 146 -24.54 2.15 17.66
N MET A 147 -23.72 1.73 18.62
CA MET A 147 -22.59 2.54 19.12
C MET A 147 -21.59 2.90 18.01
N PHE A 148 -21.27 1.95 17.12
CA PHE A 148 -20.45 2.22 15.94
C PHE A 148 -21.11 3.22 14.98
N GLN A 149 -22.42 3.13 14.77
CA GLN A 149 -23.15 4.07 13.91
C GLN A 149 -23.14 5.50 14.49
N ASP A 150 -23.36 5.65 15.81
CA ASP A 150 -23.30 6.96 16.46
C ASP A 150 -21.90 7.59 16.35
N VAL A 151 -20.83 6.79 16.52
CA VAL A 151 -19.44 7.23 16.31
C VAL A 151 -19.19 7.62 14.85
N ARG A 152 -19.69 6.84 13.88
CA ARG A 152 -19.61 7.17 12.44
C ARG A 152 -20.31 8.50 12.14
N ASP A 153 -21.54 8.65 12.59
CA ASP A 153 -22.37 9.83 12.34
C ASP A 153 -21.82 11.07 13.07
N ALA A 154 -21.20 10.90 14.25
CA ALA A 154 -20.49 11.96 14.96
C ALA A 154 -19.23 12.43 14.19
N VAL A 155 -18.39 11.50 13.72
CA VAL A 155 -17.20 11.84 12.92
C VAL A 155 -17.60 12.55 11.63
N ASP A 156 -18.59 12.03 10.90
CA ASP A 156 -19.08 12.66 9.67
C ASP A 156 -19.72 14.03 9.98
N TRP A 157 -20.49 14.17 11.07
CA TRP A 157 -21.01 15.47 11.51
C TRP A 157 -19.89 16.48 11.79
N VAL A 158 -18.82 16.07 12.47
CA VAL A 158 -17.66 16.93 12.78
C VAL A 158 -16.97 17.42 11.50
N HIS A 159 -16.90 16.60 10.44
CA HIS A 159 -16.28 16.96 9.17
C HIS A 159 -17.18 17.79 8.22
N TYR A 160 -18.51 17.69 8.33
CA TYR A 160 -19.45 18.36 7.40
C TYR A 160 -20.28 19.51 8.03
N LYS A 161 -20.41 19.55 9.36
CA LYS A 161 -21.29 20.48 10.10
C LYS A 161 -20.65 21.06 11.36
N GLY A 162 -19.62 20.41 11.92
CA GLY A 162 -18.85 20.88 13.07
C GLY A 162 -17.69 21.81 12.71
N SER A 163 -17.00 22.29 13.74
CA SER A 163 -15.94 23.31 13.65
C SER A 163 -14.54 22.76 13.33
N LEU A 164 -14.40 21.50 12.90
CA LEU A 164 -13.08 20.91 12.58
C LEU A 164 -12.36 21.71 11.48
N LYS A 165 -13.04 22.01 10.37
CA LYS A 165 -12.46 22.76 9.25
C LYS A 165 -12.14 24.21 9.61
N GLU A 166 -12.98 24.83 10.43
CA GLU A 166 -12.80 26.17 10.98
C GLU A 166 -11.52 26.23 11.84
N LYS A 167 -11.45 25.44 12.91
CA LYS A 167 -10.28 25.32 13.81
C LYS A 167 -8.99 24.89 13.10
N THR A 168 -9.10 24.17 11.99
CA THR A 168 -7.95 23.77 11.14
C THR A 168 -7.43 24.96 10.33
N VAL A 169 -8.33 25.74 9.70
CA VAL A 169 -7.96 26.91 8.89
C VAL A 169 -7.48 28.08 9.75
N GLU A 170 -7.97 28.21 10.98
CA GLU A 170 -7.47 29.16 11.99
C GLU A 170 -6.00 28.94 12.38
N ASN A 171 -5.46 27.73 12.19
CA ASN A 171 -4.08 27.39 12.58
C ASN A 171 -3.47 26.32 11.67
N LEU A 172 -3.35 26.63 10.37
CA LEU A 172 -2.78 25.74 9.36
C LEU A 172 -1.35 25.32 9.71
N GLU A 173 -0.55 26.21 10.29
CA GLU A 173 0.83 25.93 10.72
C GLU A 173 0.91 24.80 11.76
N LYS A 174 -0.07 24.69 12.68
CA LYS A 174 -0.18 23.58 13.64
C LYS A 174 -0.68 22.29 12.98
N TYR A 175 -1.64 22.37 12.08
CA TYR A 175 -2.38 21.18 11.62
C TYR A 175 -1.97 20.63 10.25
N VAL A 176 -1.21 21.35 9.43
CA VAL A 176 -0.85 20.94 8.06
C VAL A 176 0.67 21.00 7.84
N VAL A 177 1.24 19.95 7.23
CA VAL A 177 2.63 19.92 6.76
C VAL A 177 2.76 20.86 5.57
N LYS A 178 3.73 21.78 5.63
CA LYS A 178 3.86 22.88 4.65
C LYS A 178 5.29 22.90 4.10
N ASP A 179 5.41 22.84 2.78
CA ASP A 179 6.69 23.03 2.07
C ASP A 179 6.98 24.55 1.97
N PRO A 180 8.11 25.05 2.52
CA PRO A 180 8.46 26.47 2.48
C PRO A 180 8.82 26.97 1.06
N GLY A 181 9.02 26.07 0.09
CA GLY A 181 9.24 26.39 -1.33
C GLY A 181 7.99 26.84 -2.09
N SER A 182 6.84 27.01 -1.42
CA SER A 182 5.58 27.42 -2.04
C SER A 182 5.70 28.76 -2.80
N SER A 183 5.56 28.72 -4.13
CA SER A 183 5.68 29.88 -5.02
C SER A 183 4.56 30.90 -4.84
N HIS A 184 4.79 32.15 -5.24
CA HIS A 184 3.83 33.25 -5.14
C HIS A 184 2.70 33.22 -6.20
N ARG A 185 2.65 32.22 -7.09
CA ARG A 185 1.57 32.06 -8.09
C ARG A 185 0.34 31.37 -7.46
N PRO A 186 -0.90 31.74 -7.82
CA PRO A 186 -2.11 31.09 -7.29
C PRO A 186 -2.10 29.58 -7.54
N TRP A 187 -2.52 28.79 -6.55
CA TRP A 187 -2.43 27.32 -6.60
C TRP A 187 -3.17 26.72 -7.82
N GLN A 188 -4.27 27.33 -8.25
CA GLN A 188 -5.06 26.90 -9.40
C GLN A 188 -4.24 26.86 -10.68
N SER A 189 -3.23 27.72 -10.81
CA SER A 189 -2.35 27.77 -11.99
C SER A 189 -1.45 26.55 -12.16
N TYR A 190 -1.40 25.62 -11.19
CA TYR A 190 -0.63 24.38 -11.28
C TYR A 190 -1.43 23.20 -11.85
N PHE A 191 -2.72 23.38 -12.13
CA PHE A 191 -3.64 22.30 -12.50
C PHE A 191 -4.42 22.66 -13.77
N ASP A 192 -4.23 21.89 -14.84
CA ASP A 192 -4.97 22.03 -16.09
C ASP A 192 -6.46 21.66 -15.92
N LEU A 193 -6.76 20.78 -14.96
CA LEU A 193 -8.10 20.36 -14.56
C LEU A 193 -8.20 20.34 -13.03
N ILE A 194 -9.23 20.99 -12.48
CA ILE A 194 -9.54 21.02 -11.04
C ILE A 194 -10.93 20.43 -10.82
N LEU A 195 -11.02 19.40 -9.99
CA LEU A 195 -12.26 18.69 -9.68
C LEU A 195 -12.43 18.60 -8.16
N VAL A 196 -13.58 19.07 -7.65
CA VAL A 196 -13.98 18.98 -6.24
C VAL A 196 -15.24 18.12 -6.11
N ASP A 197 -15.61 17.76 -4.88
CA ASP A 197 -16.81 16.96 -4.57
C ASP A 197 -16.88 15.60 -5.32
N ALA A 198 -15.72 15.01 -5.65
CA ALA A 198 -15.61 13.81 -6.49
C ALA A 198 -16.41 12.59 -6.00
N ARG A 199 -16.68 12.46 -4.70
CA ARG A 199 -17.36 11.30 -4.06
C ARG A 199 -16.74 9.94 -4.43
N LYS A 200 -15.41 9.84 -4.36
CA LYS A 200 -14.70 8.54 -4.44
C LYS A 200 -15.23 7.59 -3.33
N PRO A 201 -15.44 6.29 -3.60
CA PRO A 201 -15.11 5.57 -4.83
C PRO A 201 -16.17 5.64 -5.93
N LEU A 202 -17.38 6.16 -5.68
CA LEU A 202 -18.48 6.22 -6.67
C LEU A 202 -18.04 6.93 -7.97
N PHE A 203 -17.14 7.90 -7.87
CA PHE A 203 -16.44 8.54 -9.00
C PHE A 203 -15.95 7.59 -10.10
N PHE A 204 -15.48 6.39 -9.74
CA PHE A 204 -14.90 5.40 -10.65
C PHE A 204 -15.91 4.34 -11.13
N GLY A 205 -17.21 4.50 -10.80
CA GLY A 205 -18.32 3.70 -11.31
C GLY A 205 -19.30 4.60 -12.06
N GLU A 206 -20.57 4.63 -11.63
CA GLU A 206 -21.61 5.51 -12.19
C GLU A 206 -21.32 7.01 -11.98
N GLY A 207 -20.38 7.36 -11.10
CA GLY A 207 -19.99 8.72 -10.81
C GLY A 207 -21.11 9.53 -10.13
N THR A 208 -21.09 10.84 -10.33
CA THR A 208 -22.26 11.69 -10.14
C THR A 208 -22.33 12.69 -11.28
N VAL A 209 -23.48 13.33 -11.48
CA VAL A 209 -23.62 14.48 -12.40
C VAL A 209 -22.58 15.53 -12.03
N LEU A 210 -21.46 15.55 -12.78
CA LEU A 210 -20.33 16.43 -12.53
C LEU A 210 -20.78 17.89 -12.71
N ARG A 211 -20.12 18.86 -12.04
CA ARG A 211 -20.56 20.26 -12.06
C ARG A 211 -19.38 21.20 -12.06
N GLN A 212 -19.43 22.22 -12.90
CA GLN A 212 -18.43 23.30 -12.88
C GLN A 212 -18.65 24.17 -11.63
N VAL A 213 -17.60 24.49 -10.88
CA VAL A 213 -17.67 25.45 -9.77
C VAL A 213 -17.74 26.89 -10.31
N ASP A 214 -18.53 27.75 -9.66
CA ASP A 214 -18.32 29.20 -9.72
C ASP A 214 -17.27 29.61 -8.68
N THR A 215 -16.05 29.86 -9.15
CA THR A 215 -14.90 30.24 -8.31
C THR A 215 -15.06 31.58 -7.60
N LYS A 216 -16.09 32.39 -7.93
CA LYS A 216 -16.42 33.63 -7.20
C LYS A 216 -17.37 33.43 -6.03
N THR A 217 -18.19 32.37 -6.02
CA THR A 217 -19.20 32.13 -4.97
C THR A 217 -19.07 30.78 -4.26
N GLY A 218 -18.18 29.90 -4.71
CA GLY A 218 -18.01 28.54 -4.18
C GLY A 218 -19.16 27.58 -4.50
N LYS A 219 -20.12 27.99 -5.35
CA LYS A 219 -21.33 27.21 -5.66
C LYS A 219 -21.16 26.39 -6.94
N LEU A 220 -21.83 25.24 -6.99
CA LEU A 220 -21.89 24.40 -8.18
C LEU A 220 -22.85 24.99 -9.21
N LYS A 221 -22.36 25.21 -10.43
CA LYS A 221 -23.18 25.50 -11.62
C LYS A 221 -23.95 24.24 -12.05
N ILE A 222 -24.89 24.41 -12.97
CA ILE A 222 -25.72 23.33 -13.50
C ILE A 222 -25.09 22.79 -14.79
N GLY A 223 -24.86 21.48 -14.88
CA GLY A 223 -24.43 20.79 -16.11
C GLY A 223 -23.19 19.91 -15.96
N THR A 224 -23.23 18.73 -16.59
CA THR A 224 -22.18 17.70 -16.58
C THR A 224 -20.92 18.14 -17.32
N TYR A 225 -19.76 17.93 -16.69
CA TYR A 225 -18.42 18.10 -17.26
C TYR A 225 -17.79 16.71 -17.50
N THR A 226 -16.80 16.59 -18.40
CA THR A 226 -16.45 15.29 -19.04
C THR A 226 -14.94 15.11 -19.34
N GLY A 227 -14.06 15.32 -18.35
CA GLY A 227 -12.59 15.18 -18.51
C GLY A 227 -11.97 14.01 -17.68
N PRO A 228 -11.06 13.16 -18.23
CA PRO A 228 -10.51 11.96 -17.57
C PRO A 228 -9.07 12.12 -17.00
N LEU A 229 -8.63 11.30 -16.01
CA LEU A 229 -7.25 11.35 -15.42
C LEU A 229 -6.80 10.13 -14.51
N GLN A 230 -5.64 9.46 -14.81
CA GLN A 230 -4.62 8.80 -13.91
C GLN A 230 -4.83 7.46 -13.11
N HIS A 231 -3.85 6.74 -12.46
CA HIS A 231 -2.51 7.08 -11.82
C HIS A 231 -1.47 5.90 -11.49
N GLY A 232 -0.16 5.97 -11.87
CA GLY A 232 1.10 5.54 -11.13
C GLY A 232 1.67 4.04 -11.02
N ILE A 233 2.62 3.47 -10.17
CA ILE A 233 3.50 3.76 -8.93
C ILE A 233 4.43 2.41 -8.31
N VAL A 234 5.05 1.70 -7.17
CA VAL A 234 5.63 1.34 -5.66
C VAL A 234 6.54 0.04 -5.65
N TYR A 235 7.41 -0.54 -4.71
CA TYR A 235 7.99 -0.34 -3.30
C TYR A 235 9.38 -1.06 -2.99
N SER A 236 9.99 -0.92 -1.76
CA SER A 236 10.66 -1.95 -0.87
C SER A 236 11.58 -1.31 0.25
N GLY A 237 11.92 -1.79 1.47
CA GLY A 237 11.59 -2.97 2.32
C GLY A 237 12.80 -3.54 3.14
N ALA A 238 12.86 -3.49 4.50
CA ALA A 238 13.95 -4.07 5.34
C ALA A 238 13.64 -4.30 6.86
N LEU A 239 13.12 -5.48 7.24
CA LEU A 239 13.04 -5.98 8.65
C LEU A 239 12.64 -7.49 8.67
N PHE A 240 13.12 -8.26 7.69
CA PHE A 240 12.44 -9.47 7.20
C PHE A 240 13.25 -10.77 7.41
N GLU A 241 14.58 -10.65 7.55
CA GLU A 241 15.53 -11.76 7.40
C GLU A 241 15.61 -12.69 8.62
N GLU A 242 15.62 -12.15 9.86
CA GLU A 242 15.61 -12.98 11.08
C GLU A 242 14.36 -13.87 11.11
N LEU A 243 13.21 -13.30 10.74
CA LEU A 243 11.94 -14.02 10.76
C LEU A 243 11.88 -15.10 9.66
N GLN A 244 12.38 -14.79 8.46
CA GLN A 244 12.52 -15.75 7.38
C GLN A 244 13.43 -16.93 7.77
N SER A 245 14.47 -16.71 8.59
CA SER A 245 15.33 -17.80 9.08
C SER A 245 14.60 -18.80 10.00
N LEU A 246 13.64 -18.32 10.81
CA LEU A 246 12.84 -19.17 11.70
C LEU A 246 11.80 -19.99 10.94
N ASP A 247 11.16 -19.41 9.92
CA ASP A 247 10.23 -20.12 9.03
C ASP A 247 10.97 -21.18 8.18
N ILE A 248 12.21 -20.90 7.74
CA ILE A 248 13.07 -21.89 7.07
C ILE A 248 13.44 -23.05 8.01
N PHE A 249 13.90 -22.76 9.23
CA PHE A 249 14.26 -23.80 10.19
C PHE A 249 13.06 -24.68 10.59
N LEU A 250 11.86 -24.10 10.68
CA LEU A 250 10.63 -24.87 10.86
C LEU A 250 10.37 -25.81 9.69
N ALA A 251 10.57 -25.38 8.44
CA ALA A 251 10.43 -26.24 7.27
C ALA A 251 11.47 -27.38 7.24
N GLU A 252 12.70 -27.15 7.71
CA GLU A 252 13.73 -28.19 7.79
C GLU A 252 13.38 -29.32 8.77
N LEU A 253 12.69 -29.02 9.87
CA LEU A 253 12.22 -30.04 10.83
C LEU A 253 11.13 -30.97 10.26
N TYR A 254 10.38 -30.53 9.25
CA TYR A 254 9.37 -31.35 8.56
C TYR A 254 9.90 -32.05 7.29
N LYS A 255 11.07 -31.65 6.80
CA LYS A 255 11.70 -32.06 5.51
C LYS A 255 11.93 -33.56 5.33
N HIS A 256 11.96 -34.32 6.43
CA HIS A 256 12.21 -35.76 6.45
C HIS A 256 11.04 -36.59 6.98
N LEU A 257 9.87 -35.97 7.19
CA LEU A 257 8.63 -36.65 7.54
C LEU A 257 7.81 -36.92 6.28
N ASP A 258 7.33 -38.15 6.14
CA ASP A 258 6.53 -38.62 5.00
C ASP A 258 5.10 -39.02 5.42
N SER A 259 4.30 -39.50 4.47
CA SER A 259 2.93 -39.96 4.73
C SER A 259 2.83 -41.24 5.59
N SER A 260 3.96 -41.86 5.98
CA SER A 260 4.00 -43.01 6.89
C SER A 260 4.48 -42.65 8.32
N SER A 261 4.94 -41.41 8.50
CA SER A 261 5.60 -40.93 9.71
C SER A 261 4.59 -40.63 10.83
N ASN A 262 4.62 -41.43 11.91
CA ASN A 262 3.75 -41.24 13.08
C ASN A 262 4.31 -40.26 14.13
N GLU A 263 5.58 -39.86 14.03
CA GLU A 263 6.20 -38.91 14.96
C GLU A 263 5.80 -37.46 14.66
N ARG A 264 5.55 -36.68 15.71
CA ARG A 264 5.35 -35.22 15.63
C ARG A 264 6.46 -34.53 16.41
N PRO A 265 7.37 -33.76 15.75
CA PRO A 265 8.43 -33.06 16.46
C PRO A 265 7.86 -31.99 17.40
N ASP A 266 8.42 -31.85 18.60
CA ASP A 266 7.97 -30.81 19.54
C ASP A 266 8.47 -29.42 19.14
N ILE A 267 7.69 -28.76 18.30
CA ILE A 267 7.90 -27.38 17.88
C ILE A 267 7.42 -26.34 18.91
N SER A 268 7.00 -26.73 20.12
CA SER A 268 6.43 -25.81 21.13
C SER A 268 7.41 -24.71 21.56
N SER A 269 8.71 -25.02 21.61
CA SER A 269 9.78 -24.06 21.90
C SER A 269 9.92 -23.01 20.79
N ILE A 270 9.93 -23.47 19.53
CA ILE A 270 10.07 -22.65 18.32
C ILE A 270 8.82 -21.79 18.12
N GLN A 271 7.62 -22.36 18.22
CA GLN A 271 6.36 -21.61 18.17
C GLN A 271 6.29 -20.52 19.25
N ARG A 272 6.77 -20.81 20.46
CA ARG A 272 6.84 -19.80 21.54
C ARG A 272 7.85 -18.69 21.22
N ARG A 273 8.99 -19.01 20.59
CA ARG A 273 9.96 -18.02 20.12
C ARG A 273 9.41 -17.17 18.97
N ILE A 274 8.79 -17.77 17.96
CA ILE A 274 8.14 -17.07 16.83
C ILE A 274 7.05 -16.12 17.35
N LYS A 275 6.19 -16.58 18.28
CA LYS A 275 5.17 -15.74 18.92
C LYS A 275 5.78 -14.57 19.69
N LYS A 276 6.86 -14.80 20.46
CA LYS A 276 7.56 -13.72 21.14
C LYS A 276 8.17 -12.72 20.16
N VAL A 277 8.97 -13.16 19.18
CA VAL A 277 9.61 -12.27 18.19
C VAL A 277 8.55 -11.49 17.39
N THR A 278 7.43 -12.13 17.04
CA THR A 278 6.27 -11.46 16.41
C THR A 278 5.71 -10.35 17.29
N HIS A 279 5.47 -10.61 18.58
CA HIS A 279 4.96 -9.62 19.52
C HIS A 279 5.97 -8.48 19.75
N ASP A 280 7.22 -8.81 20.08
CA ASP A 280 8.30 -7.86 20.31
C ASP A 280 8.49 -6.92 19.09
N MET A 281 8.45 -7.48 17.86
CA MET A 281 8.53 -6.72 16.61
C MET A 281 7.29 -5.86 16.34
N ASP A 282 6.09 -6.39 16.57
CA ASP A 282 4.85 -5.62 16.35
C ASP A 282 4.77 -4.44 17.33
N MET A 283 5.11 -4.62 18.61
CA MET A 283 5.10 -3.53 19.61
C MET A 283 6.03 -2.36 19.27
N CYS A 284 7.07 -2.57 18.44
CA CYS A 284 7.90 -1.47 17.92
C CYS A 284 7.16 -0.46 17.01
N TYR A 285 5.93 -0.77 16.58
CA TYR A 285 5.10 0.09 15.73
C TYR A 285 3.90 0.72 16.48
N GLY A 286 3.61 0.30 17.71
CA GLY A 286 2.37 0.61 18.44
C GLY A 286 1.58 -0.66 18.80
N MET A 287 0.53 -0.54 19.60
CA MET A 287 -0.18 -1.68 20.18
C MET A 287 -0.89 -2.56 19.14
N MET A 288 -1.32 -1.97 18.02
CA MET A 288 -1.89 -2.70 16.86
C MET A 288 -0.84 -3.10 15.81
N GLY A 289 0.45 -2.86 16.06
CA GLY A 289 1.57 -3.32 15.26
C GLY A 289 1.69 -2.69 13.86
N SER A 290 2.57 -3.24 13.01
CA SER A 290 2.84 -2.64 11.70
C SER A 290 1.62 -2.59 10.78
N LEU A 291 1.42 -1.46 10.08
CA LEU A 291 0.39 -1.29 9.03
C LEU A 291 0.43 -2.42 7.97
N PHE A 292 1.62 -2.95 7.67
CA PHE A 292 1.83 -3.89 6.58
C PHE A 292 1.87 -5.37 7.00
N ARG A 293 2.01 -5.69 8.29
CA ARG A 293 2.21 -7.08 8.76
C ARG A 293 1.86 -7.28 10.24
N SER A 294 1.71 -8.54 10.61
CA SER A 294 1.98 -9.04 11.97
C SER A 294 2.91 -10.24 11.84
N GLY A 295 4.15 -10.10 12.30
CA GLY A 295 5.21 -11.07 12.03
C GLY A 295 5.40 -11.29 10.52
N SER A 296 5.36 -12.55 10.07
CA SER A 296 5.58 -12.92 8.65
C SER A 296 4.33 -12.65 7.81
N ARG A 297 3.16 -12.63 8.44
CA ARG A 297 1.85 -12.53 7.79
C ARG A 297 1.55 -11.08 7.40
N GLN A 298 1.32 -10.87 6.10
CA GLN A 298 0.92 -9.57 5.55
C GLN A 298 -0.51 -9.21 5.98
N THR A 299 -0.78 -7.91 6.17
CA THR A 299 -2.15 -7.42 6.38
C THR A 299 -2.96 -7.41 5.08
N LEU A 300 -4.28 -7.39 5.18
CA LEU A 300 -5.19 -7.07 4.08
C LEU A 300 -4.75 -5.78 3.35
N PHE A 301 -4.40 -4.74 4.12
CA PHE A 301 -3.91 -3.48 3.58
C PHE A 301 -2.63 -3.67 2.74
N ALA A 302 -1.63 -4.41 3.21
CA ALA A 302 -0.43 -4.71 2.42
C ALA A 302 -0.75 -5.48 1.13
N SER A 303 -1.69 -6.43 1.16
CA SER A 303 -2.07 -7.19 -0.04
C SER A 303 -2.81 -6.31 -1.05
N GLN A 304 -3.75 -5.47 -0.61
CA GLN A 304 -4.42 -4.47 -1.45
C GLN A 304 -3.40 -3.50 -2.07
N VAL A 305 -2.43 -3.07 -1.28
CA VAL A 305 -1.35 -2.17 -1.70
C VAL A 305 -0.37 -2.83 -2.67
N MET A 306 -0.11 -4.14 -2.57
CA MET A 306 0.66 -4.88 -3.58
C MET A 306 -0.14 -5.09 -4.88
N ARG A 307 -1.46 -5.29 -4.76
CA ARG A 307 -2.34 -5.68 -5.87
C ARG A 307 -2.84 -4.51 -6.71
N TYR A 308 -3.25 -3.40 -6.09
CA TYR A 308 -4.02 -2.33 -6.75
C TYR A 308 -3.25 -1.02 -6.87
N ALA A 309 -2.61 -0.57 -5.79
CA ALA A 309 -1.69 0.54 -5.91
C ALA A 309 -0.51 0.04 -6.72
N ASP A 310 -0.24 0.68 -7.85
CA ASP A 310 1.07 0.50 -8.43
C ASP A 310 2.09 1.10 -7.43
N LEU A 311 2.01 2.38 -6.88
CA LEU A 311 2.71 3.02 -5.66
C LEU A 311 1.82 3.48 -4.49
N TYR A 312 2.43 3.29 -3.32
CA TYR A 312 2.67 4.26 -2.24
C TYR A 312 4.09 4.94 -2.20
N ALA A 313 4.22 6.06 -1.47
CA ALA A 313 5.52 6.62 -1.07
C ALA A 313 5.39 7.13 0.37
N ALA A 314 6.47 7.63 0.96
CA ALA A 314 6.34 8.47 2.17
C ALA A 314 5.61 9.79 1.82
N SER A 315 5.92 10.35 0.65
CA SER A 315 5.19 11.47 0.03
C SER A 315 5.35 11.41 -1.50
N PHE A 316 4.36 11.95 -2.23
CA PHE A 316 4.41 12.09 -3.69
C PHE A 316 5.62 12.91 -4.17
N ILE A 317 6.15 13.80 -3.33
CA ILE A 317 7.32 14.63 -3.63
C ILE A 317 8.56 13.81 -4.01
N ASN A 318 8.63 12.54 -3.59
CA ASN A 318 9.71 11.62 -3.96
C ASN A 318 9.86 11.44 -5.49
N LEU A 319 8.81 11.70 -6.28
CA LEU A 319 8.87 11.70 -7.75
C LEU A 319 9.82 12.78 -8.30
N LEU A 320 9.99 13.92 -7.62
CA LEU A 320 10.88 15.02 -8.02
C LEU A 320 12.33 14.57 -8.20
N TYR A 321 12.75 13.53 -7.48
CA TYR A 321 14.11 13.02 -7.54
C TYR A 321 14.38 12.12 -8.76
N TYR A 322 13.40 11.90 -9.64
CA TYR A 322 13.45 11.01 -10.80
C TYR A 322 13.23 11.79 -12.11
N PRO A 323 13.93 11.46 -13.21
CA PRO A 323 13.67 12.09 -14.51
C PRO A 323 12.32 11.61 -15.09
N PHE A 324 11.67 12.46 -15.90
CA PHE A 324 10.40 12.10 -16.54
C PHE A 324 10.49 10.93 -17.55
N SER A 325 11.69 10.56 -18.00
CA SER A 325 11.94 9.34 -18.79
C SER A 325 12.38 8.13 -17.93
N TYR A 326 12.09 8.13 -16.62
CA TYR A 326 12.46 6.99 -15.77
C TYR A 326 11.55 5.78 -16.01
N LEU A 327 12.18 4.63 -16.28
CA LEU A 327 11.52 3.33 -16.23
C LEU A 327 11.64 2.77 -14.79
N PHE A 328 10.54 2.81 -14.05
CA PHE A 328 10.37 2.00 -12.86
C PHE A 328 10.26 0.52 -13.31
N ARG A 329 11.16 -0.35 -12.84
CA ARG A 329 11.21 -1.80 -13.13
C ARG A 329 10.94 -2.73 -11.93
N ALA A 330 9.85 -3.50 -11.98
CA ALA A 330 9.60 -4.60 -11.05
C ALA A 330 10.38 -5.85 -11.51
N ALA A 331 10.47 -6.85 -10.63
CA ALA A 331 10.81 -8.20 -11.07
C ALA A 331 9.59 -8.83 -11.76
N HIS A 332 9.81 -9.71 -12.74
CA HIS A 332 8.74 -10.53 -13.29
C HIS A 332 8.33 -11.56 -12.23
N VAL A 333 7.02 -11.68 -11.98
CA VAL A 333 6.47 -12.67 -11.05
C VAL A 333 6.39 -13.99 -11.80
N LEU A 334 7.03 -15.02 -11.25
CA LEU A 334 6.92 -16.40 -11.73
C LEU A 334 5.98 -17.19 -10.83
N MET A 335 5.18 -18.07 -11.45
CA MET A 335 4.44 -19.11 -10.76
C MET A 335 5.43 -20.16 -10.18
N PRO A 336 5.07 -20.87 -9.09
CA PRO A 336 5.98 -21.79 -8.43
C PRO A 336 6.57 -22.89 -9.32
N HIS A 337 5.83 -23.33 -10.36
CA HIS A 337 6.31 -24.36 -11.28
C HIS A 337 7.32 -23.82 -12.32
N GLU A 338 7.18 -22.57 -12.76
CA GLU A 338 8.11 -21.93 -13.71
C GLU A 338 9.52 -21.82 -13.09
N SER A 339 9.58 -21.57 -11.78
CA SER A 339 10.82 -21.55 -10.98
C SER A 339 11.49 -22.94 -10.80
N THR A 340 10.89 -24.03 -11.31
CA THR A 340 11.42 -25.40 -11.17
C THR A 340 11.94 -26.01 -12.48
N VAL A 341 11.80 -25.29 -13.60
CA VAL A 341 12.36 -25.71 -14.89
C VAL A 341 13.80 -25.21 -14.96
N GLU A 342 14.75 -26.09 -15.29
CA GLU A 342 16.10 -25.64 -15.64
C GLU A 342 16.01 -24.82 -16.93
N HIS A 343 16.28 -23.51 -16.83
CA HIS A 343 16.51 -22.66 -17.99
C HIS A 343 17.87 -23.03 -18.60
N THR A 344 17.92 -24.17 -19.29
CA THR A 344 19.03 -24.48 -20.18
C THR A 344 19.16 -23.35 -21.19
N HIS A 345 20.34 -22.74 -21.22
CA HIS A 345 20.69 -21.87 -22.33
C HIS A 345 20.68 -22.73 -23.59
N VAL A 346 19.64 -22.57 -24.40
CA VAL A 346 19.70 -23.00 -25.80
C VAL A 346 20.69 -22.04 -26.45
N ASP A 347 21.90 -22.53 -26.70
CA ASP A 347 22.90 -21.81 -27.49
C ASP A 347 22.38 -21.68 -28.92
N ILE A 348 21.59 -20.63 -29.15
CA ILE A 348 21.23 -20.17 -30.49
C ILE A 348 22.54 -19.71 -31.12
N ASN A 349 23.12 -20.57 -31.96
CA ASN A 349 24.37 -20.30 -32.69
C ASN A 349 24.39 -18.87 -33.21
N GLU A 350 25.44 -18.12 -32.85
CA GLU A 350 25.58 -16.71 -33.23
C GLU A 350 25.69 -16.57 -34.75
N MET A 351 24.56 -16.25 -35.39
CA MET A 351 24.52 -15.73 -36.76
C MET A 351 24.19 -14.25 -36.65
N GLU A 352 25.16 -13.41 -37.01
CA GLU A 352 25.23 -12.00 -36.60
C GLU A 352 24.00 -11.18 -37.02
N SER A 353 23.42 -10.46 -36.04
CA SER A 353 22.56 -9.30 -36.30
C SER A 353 23.28 -8.05 -35.78
N PRO A 354 23.79 -7.16 -36.64
CA PRO A 354 24.61 -6.03 -36.22
C PRO A 354 23.75 -4.91 -35.63
N LEU A 355 23.99 -4.56 -34.35
CA LEU A 355 23.80 -3.25 -33.66
C LEU A 355 23.44 -3.38 -32.16
N ALA A 356 24.31 -4.02 -31.36
CA ALA A 356 24.14 -4.07 -29.89
C ALA A 356 25.46 -3.97 -29.08
N THR A 357 26.50 -3.37 -29.64
CA THR A 357 27.83 -3.36 -29.02
C THR A 357 27.92 -2.45 -27.80
N ARG A 358 27.85 -3.01 -26.57
CA ARG A 358 28.92 -2.84 -25.54
C ARG A 358 28.68 -3.53 -24.18
N ASN A 359 29.74 -4.21 -23.75
CA ASN A 359 30.23 -4.31 -22.37
C ASN A 359 29.34 -4.96 -21.30
N ARG A 360 29.45 -6.29 -21.17
CA ARG A 360 29.67 -6.91 -19.86
C ARG A 360 31.10 -7.45 -19.80
N THR A 361 31.86 -7.03 -18.79
CA THR A 361 33.17 -7.64 -18.47
C THR A 361 32.94 -9.01 -17.84
N SER A 362 33.58 -10.04 -18.38
CA SER A 362 33.62 -11.37 -17.79
C SER A 362 34.31 -11.33 -16.42
N VAL A 363 33.71 -11.98 -15.43
CA VAL A 363 34.35 -12.28 -14.14
C VAL A 363 34.56 -13.78 -14.11
N ASP A 364 35.82 -14.19 -14.23
CA ASP A 364 36.25 -15.58 -14.31
C ASP A 364 36.05 -16.30 -12.95
N PHE A 365 35.13 -17.25 -12.91
CA PHE A 365 34.89 -18.11 -11.74
C PHE A 365 35.27 -19.55 -12.08
N LYS A 366 36.41 -19.98 -11.53
CA LYS A 366 36.96 -21.32 -11.73
C LYS A 366 36.18 -22.38 -10.97
N ASP A 367 36.18 -23.60 -11.52
CA ASP A 367 35.59 -24.78 -10.90
C ASP A 367 36.04 -25.00 -9.45
N THR A 368 35.08 -25.41 -8.61
CA THR A 368 35.35 -26.10 -7.35
C THR A 368 34.43 -27.32 -7.25
N ASP A 369 35.01 -28.50 -7.46
CA ASP A 369 34.32 -29.80 -7.39
C ASP A 369 33.61 -30.02 -6.04
N TYR A 370 32.27 -30.03 -6.06
CA TYR A 370 31.46 -30.54 -4.94
C TYR A 370 30.50 -31.62 -5.42
N LYS A 371 30.88 -32.88 -5.16
CA LYS A 371 30.17 -34.11 -5.56
C LYS A 371 28.73 -34.15 -5.03
N ARG A 372 27.77 -33.75 -5.86
CA ARG A 372 26.34 -34.01 -5.63
C ARG A 372 25.96 -35.36 -6.24
N HIS A 373 25.36 -36.26 -5.45
CA HIS A 373 24.95 -37.57 -5.95
C HIS A 373 23.84 -37.42 -7.01
N GLN A 374 24.10 -37.88 -8.22
CA GLN A 374 23.07 -37.99 -9.26
C GLN A 374 22.13 -39.15 -8.90
N LEU A 375 20.85 -38.84 -8.68
CA LEU A 375 19.80 -39.86 -8.70
C LEU A 375 19.51 -40.21 -10.16
N THR A 376 20.07 -41.33 -10.63
CA THR A 376 19.84 -41.83 -11.98
C THR A 376 18.37 -42.23 -12.16
N ARG A 377 17.55 -41.33 -12.70
CA ARG A 377 16.24 -41.71 -13.26
C ARG A 377 16.47 -42.69 -14.40
N SER A 378 15.91 -43.88 -14.30
CA SER A 378 15.82 -44.83 -15.41
C SER A 378 15.02 -44.19 -16.55
N ILE A 379 15.63 -44.11 -17.73
CA ILE A 379 14.97 -43.59 -18.93
C ILE A 379 13.97 -44.64 -19.40
N SER A 380 12.68 -44.38 -19.17
CA SER A 380 11.60 -45.13 -19.79
C SER A 380 11.52 -44.76 -21.27
N GLU A 381 11.74 -45.70 -22.19
CA GLU A 381 11.75 -45.49 -23.65
C GLU A 381 10.35 -45.24 -24.27
N ILE A 382 9.45 -44.60 -23.52
CA ILE A 382 8.18 -44.11 -24.04
C ILE A 382 8.46 -42.79 -24.75
N LYS A 383 8.70 -42.83 -26.07
CA LYS A 383 8.71 -41.61 -26.91
C LYS A 383 7.31 -40.98 -26.87
N PRO A 384 7.13 -39.76 -26.32
CA PRO A 384 5.90 -39.02 -26.56
C PRO A 384 5.85 -38.61 -28.04
N PRO A 385 4.69 -38.72 -28.72
CA PRO A 385 4.53 -38.14 -30.05
C PRO A 385 4.59 -36.61 -29.94
N ASN A 386 5.33 -36.00 -30.87
CA ASN A 386 5.45 -34.54 -31.07
C ASN A 386 6.04 -33.77 -29.87
N LEU A 387 7.38 -33.75 -29.80
CA LEU A 387 8.13 -32.79 -28.98
C LEU A 387 7.96 -31.37 -29.55
N PHE A 388 7.06 -30.62 -28.92
CA PHE A 388 6.71 -29.21 -29.16
C PHE A 388 6.01 -28.92 -30.51
N PRO A 389 5.12 -27.91 -30.56
CA PRO A 389 4.75 -27.25 -31.81
C PRO A 389 5.99 -26.61 -32.45
N LEU A 390 6.03 -26.55 -33.78
CA LEU A 390 7.01 -25.69 -34.46
C LEU A 390 6.74 -24.23 -34.06
N ALA A 391 7.79 -23.48 -33.74
CA ALA A 391 7.68 -22.04 -33.53
C ALA A 391 7.15 -21.39 -34.82
N PRO A 392 6.12 -20.53 -34.75
CA PRO A 392 5.61 -19.83 -35.93
C PRO A 392 6.72 -19.02 -36.61
N GLN A 393 6.84 -19.20 -37.93
CA GLN A 393 7.79 -18.43 -38.76
C GLN A 393 7.24 -17.05 -39.15
N GLU A 394 5.95 -16.82 -38.88
CA GLU A 394 5.21 -15.58 -39.15
C GLU A 394 4.45 -15.19 -37.86
N ILE A 395 4.08 -13.91 -37.75
CA ILE A 395 3.37 -13.37 -36.57
C ILE A 395 1.92 -13.86 -36.60
N THR A 396 1.60 -14.90 -35.83
CA THR A 396 0.25 -15.50 -35.75
C THR A 396 -0.73 -14.75 -34.87
N HIS A 397 -0.37 -13.55 -34.40
CA HIS A 397 -1.21 -12.67 -33.61
C HIS A 397 -0.77 -11.23 -33.91
N CYS A 398 -1.43 -10.58 -34.87
CA CYS A 398 -1.52 -9.12 -34.82
C CYS A 398 -2.23 -8.77 -33.51
N HIS A 399 -1.81 -7.72 -32.81
CA HIS A 399 -2.75 -7.15 -31.85
C HIS A 399 -3.94 -6.64 -32.67
N ASP A 400 -5.15 -6.98 -32.23
CA ASP A 400 -6.35 -6.29 -32.70
C ASP A 400 -6.24 -4.85 -32.16
N GLU A 401 -5.70 -3.96 -32.98
CA GLU A 401 -5.75 -2.53 -32.74
C GLU A 401 -7.18 -2.09 -33.09
N ASP A 402 -8.06 -2.22 -32.10
CA ASP A 402 -9.39 -1.58 -32.05
C ASP A 402 -9.21 -0.04 -31.94
N ASP A 403 -8.53 0.57 -32.91
CA ASP A 403 -8.61 2.00 -33.21
C ASP A 403 -9.69 2.16 -34.29
N ASP A 404 -10.84 2.73 -33.91
CA ASP A 404 -11.96 2.98 -34.80
C ASP A 404 -11.59 4.06 -35.86
N GLU A 405 -11.27 3.65 -37.10
CA GLU A 405 -11.14 4.57 -38.24
C GLU A 405 -12.51 5.10 -38.71
N GLU A 406 -13.07 6.07 -37.97
CA GLU A 406 -14.11 6.97 -38.51
C GLU A 406 -13.47 8.12 -39.32
N GLU A 407 -13.83 8.18 -40.60
CA GLU A 407 -13.81 9.34 -41.53
C GLU A 407 -12.47 9.98 -41.94
N GLU A 408 -12.16 9.94 -43.25
CA GLU A 408 -12.06 11.16 -44.08
C GLU A 408 -12.38 10.84 -45.58
N GLU A 409 -12.54 11.86 -46.42
CA GLU A 409 -13.25 11.80 -47.73
C GLU A 409 -12.33 11.79 -49.00
N GLU A 410 -12.95 11.86 -50.19
CA GLU A 410 -12.39 12.07 -51.56
C GLU A 410 -11.70 10.83 -52.22
N GLU A 411 -11.92 10.47 -53.50
CA GLU A 411 -12.76 11.01 -54.61
C GLU A 411 -13.79 9.98 -55.15
#